data_AF-A0A2I0IWC7-F1
#
_entry.id   AF-A0A2I0IWC7-F1
#
_cell.length_a   1.000
_cell.length_b   1.000
_cell.length_c   1.000
_cell.angle_alpha   90.00
_cell.angle_beta   90.00
_cell.angle_gamma   90.00
#
_symmetry.space_group_name_H-M   'P 1'
#
loop_
_entity.id
_entity.type
_entity.pdbx_description
1 polymer ?
#
loop_
_entity_poly.entity_id
_entity_poly.type
_entity_poly.pdbx_seq_one_letter_code
_entity_poly.pdbx_strand_id
1 'polypeptide(L)'
;MAVASKTRNMLEGLVRDSSFKWLLGSRASFDEEFEEMGRSPSAQKNWIPELSTVANIVVRRCSKILEMPTSELQESFNREASDSIKHPSVYARNFLEYCCFRALALSIQASGHLSDKRFRRLTYDMMVAWETPTAANQPVVNMDEDVSVGVEAFSRVAPAVPLIANVVVSENLFEFSIFLENFL
;
A
#
# COMPACT_ATOMS: atom_id res chain seq x y z
N MET A 1 42.57 10.91 3.70
CA MET A 1 41.26 10.31 4.00
C MET A 1 40.19 11.41 4.24
N ALA A 2 39.83 12.22 3.23
CA ALA A 2 38.89 13.33 3.43
C ALA A 2 37.81 13.47 2.33
N VAL A 3 37.80 12.59 1.33
CA VAL A 3 36.87 12.68 0.19
C VAL A 3 35.64 11.77 0.37
N ALA A 4 35.76 10.70 1.18
CA ALA A 4 34.68 9.75 1.41
C ALA A 4 33.59 10.23 2.40
N SER A 5 33.89 11.18 3.31
CA SER A 5 32.90 11.73 4.24
C SER A 5 32.03 12.80 3.62
N LYS A 6 32.55 13.55 2.62
CA LYS A 6 31.85 14.69 2.01
C LYS A 6 30.75 14.23 1.04
N THR A 7 30.97 13.13 0.33
CA THR A 7 29.96 12.51 -0.55
C THR A 7 28.85 11.82 0.23
N ARG A 8 29.15 11.23 1.39
CA ARG A 8 28.16 10.59 2.26
C ARG A 8 27.12 11.60 2.78
N ASN A 9 27.59 12.75 3.26
CA ASN A 9 26.72 13.79 3.80
C ASN A 9 25.88 14.50 2.72
N MET A 10 26.36 14.57 1.47
CA MET A 10 25.59 15.13 0.34
C MET A 10 24.51 14.16 -0.15
N LEU A 11 24.78 12.85 -0.16
CA LEU A 11 23.79 11.83 -0.49
C LEU A 11 22.70 11.76 0.59
N GLU A 12 23.09 11.84 1.87
CA GLU A 12 22.19 11.85 3.03
C GLU A 12 21.26 13.07 3.01
N GLY A 13 21.76 14.26 2.63
CA GLY A 13 20.95 15.46 2.45
C GLY A 13 19.94 15.36 1.29
N LEU A 14 20.30 14.69 0.19
CA LEU A 14 19.43 14.53 -0.98
C LEU A 14 18.34 13.48 -0.75
N VAL A 15 18.66 12.41 -0.01
CA VAL A 15 17.71 11.37 0.42
C VAL A 15 16.71 11.96 1.42
N ARG A 16 17.16 12.76 2.39
CA ARG A 16 16.26 13.39 3.37
C ARG A 16 15.31 14.41 2.73
N ASP A 17 15.80 15.36 1.93
CA ASP A 17 14.95 16.44 1.40
C ASP A 17 13.97 15.98 0.30
N SER A 18 14.20 14.82 -0.31
CA SER A 18 13.31 14.22 -1.31
C SER A 18 12.35 13.18 -0.70
N SER A 19 12.74 12.51 0.38
CA SER A 19 11.96 11.44 1.03
C SER A 19 10.72 11.96 1.76
N PHE A 20 10.79 13.11 2.43
CA PHE A 20 9.63 13.61 3.19
C PHE A 20 8.59 14.36 2.33
N LYS A 21 8.97 14.83 1.13
CA LYS A 21 8.02 15.50 0.22
C LYS A 21 7.03 14.53 -0.43
N TRP A 22 7.43 13.28 -0.68
CA TRP A 22 6.52 12.29 -1.25
C TRP A 22 5.59 11.67 -0.17
N LEU A 23 6.03 11.60 1.09
CA LEU A 23 5.19 11.29 2.27
C LEU A 23 4.06 12.32 2.43
N LEU A 24 4.35 13.61 2.26
CA LEU A 24 3.31 14.65 2.21
C LEU A 24 2.34 14.44 1.04
N GLY A 25 2.83 13.98 -0.11
CA GLY A 25 2.00 13.54 -1.23
C GLY A 25 1.19 12.26 -0.92
N SER A 26 1.59 11.48 0.08
CA SER A 26 0.81 10.35 0.57
C SER A 26 -0.43 10.76 1.32
N ARG A 27 -0.23 11.62 2.30
CA ARG A 27 -1.29 12.26 3.06
C ARG A 27 -2.33 12.91 2.13
N ALA A 28 -1.87 13.72 1.18
CA ALA A 28 -2.75 14.37 0.20
C ALA A 28 -3.55 13.38 -0.67
N SER A 29 -2.96 12.24 -1.06
CA SER A 29 -3.65 11.26 -1.90
C SER A 29 -4.75 10.47 -1.18
N PHE A 30 -4.58 10.21 0.12
CA PHE A 30 -5.63 9.59 0.93
C PHE A 30 -6.71 10.59 1.27
N ASP A 31 -6.35 11.83 1.59
CA ASP A 31 -7.30 12.93 1.86
C ASP A 31 -8.17 13.23 0.63
N GLU A 32 -7.59 13.31 -0.57
CA GLU A 32 -8.34 13.55 -1.80
C GLU A 32 -9.30 12.40 -2.13
N GLU A 33 -8.87 11.14 -1.96
CA GLU A 33 -9.75 9.99 -2.16
C GLU A 33 -10.82 9.87 -1.08
N PHE A 34 -10.51 10.24 0.16
CA PHE A 34 -11.48 10.32 1.25
C PHE A 34 -12.54 11.38 0.97
N GLU A 35 -12.14 12.57 0.53
CA GLU A 35 -13.04 13.66 0.13
C GLU A 35 -13.88 13.30 -1.11
N GLU A 36 -13.30 12.62 -2.11
CA GLU A 36 -14.03 12.08 -3.27
C GLU A 36 -15.09 11.05 -2.81
N MET A 37 -14.74 10.22 -1.83
CA MET A 37 -15.60 9.20 -1.25
C MET A 37 -16.79 9.82 -0.50
N GLY A 38 -16.58 10.90 0.23
CA GLY A 38 -17.62 11.62 0.98
C GLY A 38 -18.64 12.34 0.11
N ARG A 39 -18.30 12.69 -1.14
CA ARG A 39 -19.20 13.40 -2.06
C ARG A 39 -20.20 12.50 -2.79
N SER A 40 -19.97 11.19 -2.83
CA SER A 40 -20.79 10.26 -3.62
C SER A 40 -21.58 9.29 -2.72
N PRO A 41 -22.92 9.37 -2.66
CA PRO A 41 -23.75 8.47 -1.84
C PRO A 41 -23.57 6.99 -2.17
N SER A 42 -23.25 6.67 -3.43
CA SER A 42 -22.95 5.29 -3.89
C SER A 42 -21.59 4.79 -3.41
N ALA A 43 -20.63 5.69 -3.13
CA ALA A 43 -19.32 5.32 -2.63
C ALA A 43 -19.40 4.84 -1.17
N GLN A 44 -20.26 5.47 -0.36
CA GLN A 44 -20.50 5.09 1.02
C GLN A 44 -21.16 3.70 1.17
N LYS A 45 -21.90 3.23 0.15
CA LYS A 45 -22.46 1.87 0.10
C LYS A 45 -21.40 0.77 -0.01
N ASN A 46 -20.19 1.12 -0.49
CA ASN A 46 -19.09 0.17 -0.67
C ASN A 46 -18.12 0.16 0.53
N TRP A 47 -18.49 0.81 1.64
CA TRP A 47 -17.70 0.81 2.86
C TRP A 47 -17.89 -0.47 3.65
N ILE A 48 -16.79 -1.08 4.07
CA ILE A 48 -16.79 -2.27 4.91
C ILE A 48 -16.52 -1.80 6.35
N PRO A 49 -17.50 -1.85 7.27
CA PRO A 49 -17.39 -1.31 8.62
C PRO A 49 -16.26 -1.91 9.46
N GLU A 50 -15.90 -3.17 9.18
CA GLU A 50 -14.83 -3.88 9.86
C GLU A 50 -13.44 -3.32 9.54
N LEU A 51 -13.31 -2.64 8.41
CA LEU A 51 -12.04 -2.13 7.91
C LEU A 51 -11.79 -0.68 8.35
N SER A 52 -10.52 -0.33 8.54
CA SER A 52 -10.08 1.05 8.74
C SER A 52 -10.33 1.91 7.49
N THR A 53 -10.21 3.23 7.64
CA THR A 53 -10.35 4.17 6.52
C THR A 53 -9.31 3.92 5.43
N VAL A 54 -8.05 3.73 5.83
CA VAL A 54 -6.94 3.46 4.90
C VAL A 54 -7.15 2.11 4.20
N ALA A 55 -7.60 1.09 4.94
CA ALA A 55 -7.89 -0.23 4.37
C ALA A 55 -9.04 -0.17 3.36
N ASN A 56 -10.13 0.55 3.64
CA ASN A 56 -11.22 0.74 2.69
C ASN A 56 -10.76 1.44 1.40
N ILE A 57 -9.92 2.47 1.52
CA ILE A 57 -9.35 3.18 0.36
C ILE A 57 -8.53 2.21 -0.50
N VAL A 58 -7.62 1.44 0.12
CA VAL A 58 -6.81 0.44 -0.59
C VAL A 58 -7.68 -0.64 -1.25
N VAL A 59 -8.70 -1.16 -0.56
CA VAL A 59 -9.64 -2.13 -1.13
C VAL A 59 -10.37 -1.55 -2.34
N ARG A 60 -10.82 -0.29 -2.29
CA ARG A 60 -11.45 0.39 -3.43
C ARG A 60 -10.48 0.53 -4.62
N ARG A 61 -9.20 0.85 -4.37
CA ARG A 61 -8.19 0.88 -5.44
C ARG A 61 -7.96 -0.50 -6.05
N CYS A 62 -7.89 -1.54 -5.21
CA CYS A 62 -7.78 -2.93 -5.68
C CYS A 62 -9.01 -3.31 -6.52
N SER A 63 -10.22 -2.95 -6.08
CA SER A 63 -11.47 -3.13 -6.81
C SER A 63 -11.44 -2.50 -8.20
N LYS A 64 -10.92 -1.27 -8.32
CA LYS A 64 -10.74 -0.60 -9.62
C LYS A 64 -9.76 -1.35 -10.53
N ILE A 65 -8.64 -1.83 -10.00
CA ILE A 65 -7.62 -2.58 -10.75
C ILE A 65 -8.16 -3.94 -11.21
N LEU A 66 -8.97 -4.59 -10.38
CA LEU A 66 -9.58 -5.89 -10.64
C LEU A 66 -10.84 -5.80 -11.51
N GLU A 67 -11.32 -4.60 -11.80
CA GLU A 67 -12.59 -4.33 -12.47
C GLU A 67 -13.78 -5.05 -11.82
N MET A 68 -13.74 -5.21 -10.50
CA MET A 68 -14.75 -5.94 -9.72
C MET A 68 -15.22 -5.08 -8.56
N PRO A 69 -16.54 -4.93 -8.32
CA PRO A 69 -17.04 -4.13 -7.21
C PRO A 69 -16.60 -4.71 -5.86
N THR A 70 -16.35 -3.83 -4.88
CA THR A 70 -15.90 -4.23 -3.53
C THR A 70 -16.80 -5.28 -2.87
N SER A 71 -18.12 -5.20 -3.08
CA SER A 71 -19.07 -6.18 -2.56
C SER A 71 -18.88 -7.58 -3.13
N GLU A 72 -18.57 -7.70 -4.43
CA GLU A 72 -18.33 -8.98 -5.08
C GLU A 72 -16.96 -9.56 -4.70
N LEU A 73 -15.96 -8.70 -4.47
CA LEU A 73 -14.69 -9.13 -3.89
C LEU A 73 -14.87 -9.70 -2.48
N GLN A 74 -15.67 -9.04 -1.65
CA GLN A 74 -15.97 -9.50 -0.30
C GLN A 74 -16.76 -10.81 -0.30
N GLU A 75 -17.75 -10.94 -1.19
CA GLU A 75 -18.49 -12.19 -1.37
C GLU A 75 -17.58 -13.33 -1.83
N SER A 76 -16.71 -13.07 -2.82
CA SER A 76 -15.76 -14.07 -3.34
C SER A 76 -14.80 -14.55 -2.24
N PHE A 77 -14.25 -13.62 -1.45
CA PHE A 77 -13.43 -13.96 -0.28
C PHE A 77 -14.22 -14.81 0.73
N ASN A 78 -15.43 -14.39 1.11
CA ASN A 78 -16.24 -15.11 2.10
C ASN A 78 -16.63 -16.52 1.64
N ARG A 79 -16.77 -16.72 0.32
CA ARG A 79 -17.06 -18.01 -0.31
C ARG A 79 -15.84 -18.93 -0.37
N GLU A 80 -14.66 -18.39 -0.68
CA GLU A 80 -13.42 -19.16 -0.86
C GLU A 80 -12.69 -19.43 0.46
N ALA A 81 -12.80 -18.54 1.45
CA ALA A 81 -12.08 -18.62 2.71
C ALA A 81 -12.72 -19.59 3.71
N SER A 82 -11.86 -20.35 4.42
CA SER A 82 -12.27 -21.18 5.55
C SER A 82 -12.71 -20.33 6.75
N ASP A 83 -13.45 -20.93 7.68
CA ASP A 83 -13.98 -20.20 8.85
C ASP A 83 -12.89 -19.63 9.75
N SER A 84 -11.73 -20.31 9.85
CA SER A 84 -10.56 -19.81 10.59
C SER A 84 -10.00 -18.50 10.02
N ILE A 85 -10.04 -18.32 8.70
CA ILE A 85 -9.56 -17.13 8.00
C ILE A 85 -10.59 -15.98 8.12
N LYS A 86 -11.87 -16.32 8.28
CA LYS A 86 -12.96 -15.37 8.46
C LYS A 86 -13.18 -14.96 9.92
N HIS A 87 -12.36 -15.43 10.85
CA HIS A 87 -12.51 -15.08 12.27
C HIS A 87 -12.41 -13.56 12.48
N PRO A 88 -13.29 -12.91 13.25
CA PRO A 88 -13.36 -11.46 13.36
C PRO A 88 -12.04 -10.75 13.72
N SER A 89 -11.18 -11.40 14.52
CA SER A 89 -9.88 -10.84 14.92
C SER A 89 -8.86 -10.72 13.80
N VAL A 90 -9.01 -11.48 12.71
CA VAL A 90 -8.09 -11.51 11.57
C VAL A 90 -8.76 -11.20 10.23
N TYR A 91 -10.10 -11.12 10.21
CA TYR A 91 -10.90 -10.92 9.01
C TYR A 91 -10.41 -9.73 8.19
N ALA A 92 -10.25 -8.56 8.83
CA ALA A 92 -9.84 -7.34 8.15
C ALA A 92 -8.50 -7.48 7.43
N ARG A 93 -7.51 -8.09 8.10
CA ARG A 93 -6.16 -8.30 7.57
C ARG A 93 -6.18 -9.32 6.43
N ASN A 94 -6.88 -10.43 6.61
CA ASN A 94 -6.98 -11.49 5.60
C ASN A 94 -7.74 -11.03 4.34
N PHE A 95 -8.84 -10.30 4.52
CA PHE A 95 -9.60 -9.76 3.40
C PHE A 95 -8.79 -8.68 2.64
N LEU A 96 -8.10 -7.79 3.36
CA LEU A 96 -7.20 -6.82 2.75
C LEU A 96 -6.12 -7.53 1.92
N GLU A 97 -5.44 -8.53 2.48
CA GLU A 97 -4.44 -9.33 1.75
C GLU A 97 -5.01 -9.97 0.48
N TYR A 98 -6.21 -10.56 0.57
CA TYR A 98 -6.89 -11.15 -0.58
C TYR A 98 -7.08 -10.13 -1.71
N CYS A 99 -7.56 -8.93 -1.40
CA CYS A 99 -7.70 -7.86 -2.37
C CYS A 99 -6.35 -7.39 -2.93
N CYS A 100 -5.37 -7.17 -2.07
CA CYS A 100 -4.05 -6.67 -2.45
C CYS A 100 -3.33 -7.62 -3.38
N PHE A 101 -3.27 -8.91 -3.05
CA PHE A 101 -2.50 -9.88 -3.83
C PHE A 101 -3.12 -10.15 -5.20
N ARG A 102 -4.46 -10.18 -5.30
CA ARG A 102 -5.11 -10.28 -6.61
C ARG A 102 -4.82 -9.05 -7.48
N ALA A 103 -4.88 -7.84 -6.90
CA ALA A 103 -4.59 -6.61 -7.63
C ALA A 103 -3.11 -6.53 -8.05
N LEU A 104 -2.17 -6.91 -7.18
CA LEU A 104 -0.75 -6.97 -7.51
C LEU A 104 -0.50 -7.97 -8.63
N ALA A 105 -1.11 -9.16 -8.59
CA ALA A 105 -0.95 -10.19 -9.60
C ALA A 105 -1.40 -9.76 -11.01
N LEU A 106 -2.38 -8.85 -11.13
CA LEU A 106 -2.71 -8.20 -12.41
C LEU A 106 -1.72 -7.08 -12.73
N SER A 107 -1.40 -6.22 -11.76
CA SER A 107 -0.57 -5.03 -11.98
C SER A 107 0.84 -5.37 -12.47
N ILE A 108 1.42 -6.48 -11.99
CA ILE A 108 2.77 -6.92 -12.39
C ILE A 108 2.85 -7.43 -13.83
N GLN A 109 1.71 -7.75 -14.47
CA GLN A 109 1.69 -8.19 -15.86
C GLN A 109 1.99 -7.05 -16.83
N ALA A 110 1.83 -5.80 -16.39
CA ALA A 110 2.24 -4.63 -17.16
C ALA A 110 3.77 -4.52 -17.22
N SER A 111 4.29 -4.28 -18.42
CA SER A 111 5.71 -3.99 -18.61
C SER A 111 6.09 -2.69 -17.89
N GLY A 112 7.24 -2.68 -17.21
CA GLY A 112 7.74 -1.49 -16.53
C GLY A 112 7.03 -1.11 -15.23
N HIS A 113 6.19 -1.98 -14.64
CA HIS A 113 5.47 -1.70 -13.39
C HIS A 113 6.37 -1.19 -12.25
N LEU A 114 7.63 -1.65 -12.17
CA LEU A 114 8.61 -1.19 -11.16
C LEU A 114 8.99 0.29 -11.31
N SER A 115 8.93 0.82 -12.54
CA SER A 115 9.16 2.25 -12.83
C SER A 115 7.89 3.09 -12.65
N ASP A 116 6.72 2.45 -12.58
CA ASP A 116 5.45 3.15 -12.40
C ASP A 116 5.30 3.63 -10.96
N LYS A 117 5.35 4.96 -10.80
CA LYS A 117 5.16 5.63 -9.51
C LYS A 117 3.83 5.26 -8.86
N ARG A 118 2.77 5.02 -9.63
CA ARG A 118 1.45 4.63 -9.12
C ARG A 118 1.48 3.22 -8.54
N PHE A 119 2.18 2.30 -9.22
CA PHE A 119 2.35 0.94 -8.71
C PHE A 119 3.15 0.92 -7.41
N ARG A 120 4.33 1.56 -7.39
CA ARG A 120 5.15 1.66 -6.16
C ARG A 120 4.36 2.24 -5.00
N ARG A 121 3.58 3.28 -5.30
CA ARG A 121 2.79 3.94 -4.27
C ARG A 121 1.64 3.08 -3.76
N LEU A 122 0.95 2.39 -4.65
CA LEU A 122 -0.07 1.42 -4.29
C LEU A 122 0.52 0.34 -3.37
N THR A 123 1.70 -0.21 -3.68
CA THR A 123 2.37 -1.22 -2.83
C THR A 123 2.65 -0.69 -1.43
N TYR A 124 3.13 0.56 -1.32
CA TYR A 124 3.30 1.20 -0.02
C TYR A 124 1.99 1.38 0.73
N ASP A 125 0.96 1.92 0.07
CA ASP A 125 -0.35 2.15 0.68
C ASP A 125 -0.98 0.84 1.16
N MET A 126 -0.75 -0.28 0.46
CA MET A 126 -1.13 -1.63 0.91
C MET A 126 -0.41 -2.03 2.21
N MET A 127 0.89 -1.72 2.35
CA MET A 127 1.63 -1.99 3.59
C MET A 127 1.10 -1.14 4.76
N VAL A 128 0.83 0.15 4.53
CA VAL A 128 0.23 1.03 5.53
C VAL A 128 -1.15 0.53 5.96
N ALA A 129 -2.01 0.16 5.02
CA ALA A 129 -3.32 -0.42 5.31
C ALA A 129 -3.20 -1.73 6.11
N TRP A 130 -2.15 -2.51 5.89
CA TRP A 130 -1.92 -3.78 6.58
C TRP A 130 -1.51 -3.60 8.04
N GLU A 131 -0.82 -2.52 8.39
CA GLU A 131 -0.50 -2.16 9.77
C GLU A 131 -1.76 -1.85 10.59
N THR A 132 -2.69 -1.10 10.00
CA THR A 132 -3.97 -0.74 10.64
C THR A 132 -5.17 -1.19 9.81
N PRO A 133 -5.47 -2.50 9.73
CA PRO A 133 -6.48 -3.02 8.82
C PRO A 133 -7.90 -2.83 9.35
N THR A 134 -8.07 -2.81 10.68
CA THR A 134 -9.38 -2.78 11.36
C THR A 134 -9.78 -1.37 11.80
N ALA A 135 -11.07 -1.04 11.77
CA ALA A 135 -11.59 0.25 12.24
C ALA A 135 -11.25 0.56 13.72
N ALA A 136 -11.18 -0.47 14.57
CA ALA A 136 -10.80 -0.34 15.98
C ALA A 136 -9.33 0.07 16.19
N ASN A 137 -8.48 -0.11 15.17
CA ASN A 137 -7.06 0.28 15.21
C ASN A 137 -6.83 1.69 14.66
N GLN A 138 -7.89 2.48 14.37
CA GLN A 138 -7.75 3.84 13.90
C GLN A 138 -7.23 4.75 15.04
N PRO A 139 -6.04 5.36 14.93
CA PRO A 139 -5.78 6.58 15.67
C PRO A 139 -6.74 7.66 15.17
N VAL A 140 -7.38 8.37 16.09
CA VAL A 140 -8.30 9.47 15.81
C VAL A 140 -7.52 10.55 15.06
N VAL A 141 -7.65 10.56 13.72
CA VAL A 141 -7.13 11.53 12.74
C VAL A 141 -6.24 12.63 13.35
N ASN A 142 -5.01 12.23 13.67
CA ASN A 142 -3.85 13.10 13.75
C ASN A 142 -2.75 12.33 13.03
N MET A 143 -2.80 12.32 11.69
CA MET A 143 -1.77 11.76 10.81
C MET A 143 -0.50 12.64 10.82
N ASP A 144 -0.09 13.08 12.01
CA ASP A 144 1.07 13.93 12.27
C ASP A 144 2.29 13.12 12.74
N GLU A 145 2.10 11.84 13.05
CA GLU A 145 3.20 10.87 13.16
C GLU A 145 3.46 10.25 11.78
N ASP A 146 4.73 10.25 11.36
CA ASP A 146 5.20 9.53 10.19
C ASP A 146 4.75 8.05 10.31
N VAL A 147 3.75 7.66 9.53
CA VAL A 147 3.24 6.28 9.54
C VAL A 147 4.33 5.40 8.91
N SER A 148 5.19 4.84 9.74
CA SER A 148 6.23 3.90 9.34
C SER A 148 5.62 2.53 9.05
N VAL A 149 6.10 1.86 8.00
CA VAL A 149 5.70 0.48 7.72
C VAL A 149 6.54 -0.44 8.60
N GLY A 150 5.87 -1.28 9.37
CA GLY A 150 6.54 -2.28 10.19
C GLY A 150 7.08 -3.44 9.35
N VAL A 151 8.05 -4.15 9.95
CA VAL A 151 8.68 -5.33 9.34
C VAL A 151 7.64 -6.41 8.99
N GLU A 152 6.56 -6.51 9.76
CA GLU A 152 5.50 -7.51 9.53
C GLU A 152 4.71 -7.21 8.24
N ALA A 153 4.23 -5.96 8.06
CA ALA A 153 3.55 -5.54 6.83
C ALA A 153 4.46 -5.67 5.61
N PHE A 154 5.71 -5.23 5.73
CA PHE A 154 6.70 -5.34 4.66
C PHE A 154 6.92 -6.80 4.27
N SER A 155 7.19 -7.67 5.25
CA SER A 155 7.45 -9.10 5.01
C SER A 155 6.27 -9.83 4.37
N ARG A 156 5.06 -9.29 4.55
CA ARG A 156 3.85 -9.89 4.00
C ARG A 156 3.53 -9.41 2.59
N VAL A 157 3.67 -8.12 2.31
CA VAL A 157 3.27 -7.50 1.03
C VAL A 157 4.41 -7.48 0.01
N ALA A 158 5.65 -7.15 0.42
CA ALA A 158 6.78 -7.00 -0.51
C ALA A 158 7.04 -8.27 -1.35
N PRO A 159 7.00 -9.50 -0.80
CA PRO A 159 7.23 -10.71 -1.58
C PRO A 159 6.17 -11.00 -2.65
N ALA A 160 4.98 -10.37 -2.56
CA ALA A 160 3.94 -10.52 -3.56
C ALA A 160 4.23 -9.75 -4.87
N VAL A 161 5.28 -8.92 -4.89
CA VAL A 161 5.78 -8.24 -6.09
C VAL A 161 6.98 -9.03 -6.64
N PRO A 162 6.79 -9.95 -7.59
CA PRO A 162 7.89 -10.75 -8.12
C PRO A 162 8.90 -9.87 -8.86
N LEU A 163 10.14 -9.89 -8.37
CA LEU A 163 11.27 -9.13 -8.91
C LEU A 163 12.11 -10.04 -9.82
N ILE A 164 11.78 -10.11 -11.11
CA ILE A 164 12.66 -10.79 -12.07
C ILE A 164 13.81 -9.85 -12.42
N ALA A 165 14.99 -10.09 -11.85
CA ALA A 165 16.19 -9.34 -12.17
C ALA A 165 16.71 -9.70 -13.57
N ASN A 166 16.60 -8.76 -14.51
CA ASN A 166 17.30 -8.81 -15.79
C ASN A 166 17.98 -7.45 -16.04
N VAL A 167 18.88 -7.40 -17.02
CA VAL A 167 19.68 -6.20 -17.32
C VAL A 167 18.83 -4.95 -17.56
N VAL A 168 17.63 -5.11 -18.11
CA VAL A 168 16.72 -4.00 -18.47
C VAL A 168 16.00 -3.43 -17.25
N VAL A 169 15.69 -4.26 -16.25
CA VAL A 169 14.91 -3.83 -15.07
C VAL A 169 15.77 -3.64 -13.82
N SER A 170 17.06 -3.96 -13.87
CA SER A 170 17.98 -3.91 -12.74
C SER A 170 18.07 -2.53 -12.06
N GLU A 171 18.09 -1.44 -12.83
CA GLU A 171 18.10 -0.08 -12.29
C GLU A 171 16.79 0.25 -11.56
N ASN A 172 15.65 -0.15 -12.15
CA ASN A 172 14.34 0.02 -11.54
C ASN A 172 14.17 -0.84 -10.28
N LEU A 173 14.82 -2.01 -10.22
CA LEU A 173 14.83 -2.87 -9.04
C LEU A 173 15.60 -2.24 -7.88
N PHE A 174 16.74 -1.62 -8.17
CA PHE A 174 17.51 -0.90 -7.17
C PHE A 174 16.71 0.28 -6.61
N GLU A 175 16.11 1.10 -7.48
CA GLU A 175 15.23 2.19 -7.06
C GLU A 175 14.00 1.72 -6.29
N PHE A 176 13.36 0.62 -6.71
CA PHE A 176 12.20 0.04 -6.02
C PHE A 176 12.57 -0.51 -4.64
N SER A 177 13.73 -1.14 -4.52
CA SER A 177 14.21 -1.68 -3.23
C SER A 177 14.56 -0.55 -2.28
N ILE A 178 15.27 0.48 -2.75
CA ILE A 178 15.54 1.69 -1.98
C ILE A 178 14.23 2.38 -1.60
N PHE A 179 13.29 2.47 -2.54
CA PHE A 179 11.97 3.01 -2.28
C PHE A 179 11.41 2.28 -1.08
N LEU A 180 11.15 0.97 -1.15
CA LEU A 180 10.56 0.21 -0.04
C LEU A 180 11.38 0.26 1.28
N GLU A 181 12.70 0.29 1.22
CA GLU A 181 13.58 0.35 2.40
C GLU A 181 13.48 1.69 3.13
N ASN A 182 13.26 2.81 2.43
CA ASN A 182 13.06 4.13 3.06
C ASN A 182 11.74 4.24 3.86
N PHE A 183 10.92 3.19 3.90
CA PHE A 183 9.65 3.15 4.63
C PHE A 183 9.66 2.25 5.87
N LEU A 184 10.73 1.46 6.03
CA LEU A 184 11.02 0.69 7.24
C LEU A 184 11.70 1.58 8.28
#